data_AF-A0A2V8HJC3-F1
#
_entry.id   AF-A0A2V8HJC3-F1
#
_cell.length_a   1.000
_cell.length_b   1.000
_cell.length_c   1.000
_cell.angle_alpha   90.00
_cell.angle_beta   90.00
_cell.angle_gamma   90.00
#
_symmetry.space_group_name_H-M   'P 1'
#
loop_
_entity.id
_entity.type
_entity.pdbx_description
1 polymer ?
#
loop_
_entity_poly.entity_id
_entity_poly.type
_entity_poly.pdbx_seq_one_letter_code
_entity_poly.pdbx_strand_id
1 'polypeptide(L)'
;MLSSQYARASAPLLKHVEYAGIIPRLERLSSSIGDDDLLVTESRNASDIHVLALPLAYIYARNVLVLSTPVPDKPTFAQFLAWAHTKYRRVLFLGGGGTDLLSSRWSVEPLASDRFQVPEYDSPSNAYPRFVRQKEFDYGIYALEPPRANAPSGFDLDVGVRDDLHVLRFHAKEESQGHTFRWSRDRSYVSIVHLTPANRTVTIWMNNGGRPANASPATVRILLDGHLLGAAFVTDGYHAYTVSIPPAVASAAAATGEPVRLTLETPTWNPQRALGAPDDRDLGVMVDRVTIQ
;
A
#
# COMPACT_ATOMS: atom_id res chain seq x y z
N MET A 1 -12.83 39.68 -24.61
CA MET A 1 -13.40 38.56 -23.81
C MET A 1 -12.39 37.47 -23.50
N LEU A 2 -11.49 37.10 -24.44
CA LEU A 2 -10.44 36.10 -24.20
C LEU A 2 -9.45 36.46 -23.07
N SER A 3 -8.99 37.72 -22.99
CA SER A 3 -8.03 38.17 -21.97
C SER A 3 -8.60 38.13 -20.54
N SER A 4 -9.86 38.54 -20.36
CA SER A 4 -10.55 38.48 -19.06
C SER A 4 -10.87 37.06 -18.61
N GLN A 5 -11.19 36.16 -19.55
CA GLN A 5 -11.40 34.74 -19.26
C GLN A 5 -10.08 34.05 -18.90
N TYR A 6 -9.00 34.34 -19.64
CA TYR A 6 -7.67 33.85 -19.32
C TYR A 6 -7.21 34.31 -17.93
N ALA A 7 -7.30 35.61 -17.63
CA ALA A 7 -6.91 36.14 -16.32
C ALA A 7 -7.71 35.50 -15.17
N ARG A 8 -9.02 35.28 -15.33
CA ARG A 8 -9.85 34.60 -14.33
C ARG A 8 -9.48 33.11 -14.18
N ALA A 9 -9.23 32.42 -15.28
CA ALA A 9 -8.86 31.01 -15.28
C ALA A 9 -7.48 30.78 -14.64
N SER A 10 -6.53 31.67 -14.89
CA SER A 10 -5.16 31.56 -14.34
C SER A 10 -5.01 32.09 -12.92
N ALA A 11 -5.96 32.87 -12.40
CA ALA A 11 -5.85 33.51 -11.08
C ALA A 11 -5.53 32.53 -9.92
N PRO A 12 -6.14 31.33 -9.83
CA PRO A 12 -5.80 30.34 -8.80
C PRO A 12 -4.36 29.79 -8.91
N LEU A 13 -3.74 29.91 -10.07
CA LEU A 13 -2.45 29.29 -10.40
C LEU A 13 -1.28 30.29 -10.29
N LEU A 14 -1.55 31.60 -10.22
CA LEU A 14 -0.54 32.66 -10.30
C LEU A 14 0.55 32.60 -9.21
N LYS A 15 0.21 32.07 -8.03
CA LYS A 15 1.14 31.95 -6.89
C LYS A 15 1.57 30.51 -6.63
N HIS A 16 1.12 29.57 -7.47
CA HIS A 16 1.44 28.17 -7.29
C HIS A 16 2.87 27.88 -7.72
N VAL A 17 3.54 27.05 -6.95
CA VAL A 17 4.83 26.47 -7.28
C VAL A 17 4.67 24.96 -7.19
N GLU A 18 4.78 24.31 -8.35
CA GLU A 18 4.63 22.85 -8.48
C GLU A 18 5.57 22.14 -7.53
N TYR A 19 5.03 21.23 -6.71
CA TYR A 19 5.77 20.39 -5.77
C TYR A 19 6.56 21.19 -4.72
N ALA A 20 6.13 22.43 -4.41
CA ALA A 20 6.76 23.24 -3.37
C ALA A 20 6.89 22.47 -2.05
N GLY A 21 8.08 22.51 -1.45
CA GLY A 21 8.39 21.78 -0.22
C GLY A 21 8.95 20.36 -0.42
N ILE A 22 9.06 19.86 -1.65
CA ILE A 22 9.60 18.51 -1.90
C ILE A 22 11.11 18.40 -1.68
N ILE A 23 11.88 19.47 -1.92
CA ILE A 23 13.35 19.41 -1.81
C ILE A 23 13.80 19.02 -0.40
N PRO A 24 13.34 19.67 0.70
CA PRO A 24 13.69 19.24 2.05
C PRO A 24 13.28 17.80 2.37
N ARG A 25 12.21 17.29 1.76
CA ARG A 25 11.77 15.89 1.92
C ARG A 25 12.75 14.94 1.25
N LEU A 26 13.19 15.25 0.03
CA LEU A 26 14.20 14.49 -0.69
C LEU A 26 15.56 14.51 0.00
N GLU A 27 15.98 15.65 0.57
CA GLU A 27 17.22 15.77 1.34
C GLU A 27 17.21 14.86 2.57
N ARG A 28 16.09 14.85 3.32
CA ARG A 28 15.93 13.94 4.47
C ARG A 28 15.88 12.47 4.07
N LEU A 29 15.20 12.14 2.98
CA LEU A 29 15.17 10.78 2.46
C LEU A 29 16.58 10.33 2.02
N SER A 30 17.27 11.19 1.26
CA SER A 30 18.63 10.95 0.80
C SER A 30 19.61 10.74 1.95
N SER A 31 19.51 11.51 3.03
CA SER A 31 20.41 11.38 4.19
C SER A 31 20.23 10.07 4.96
N SER A 32 19.07 9.41 4.83
CA SER A 32 18.82 8.08 5.40
C SER A 32 19.43 6.93 4.58
N ILE A 33 19.83 7.20 3.33
CA ILE A 33 20.41 6.26 2.38
C ILE A 33 21.91 6.54 2.28
N GLY A 34 22.74 5.56 2.64
CA GLY A 34 24.19 5.68 2.53
C GLY A 34 24.68 5.57 1.09
N ASP A 35 25.89 6.06 0.84
CA ASP A 35 26.50 6.07 -0.50
C ASP A 35 26.75 4.64 -1.05
N ASP A 36 26.92 3.66 -0.15
CA ASP A 36 27.11 2.24 -0.48
C ASP A 36 25.82 1.40 -0.34
N ASP A 37 24.69 2.03 -0.05
CA ASP A 37 23.40 1.36 -0.02
C ASP A 37 22.77 1.35 -1.42
N LEU A 38 21.97 0.33 -1.71
CA LEU A 38 21.11 0.26 -2.89
C LEU A 38 19.67 0.54 -2.49
N LEU A 39 19.03 1.50 -3.15
CA LEU A 39 17.60 1.76 -3.04
C LEU A 39 16.86 1.15 -4.24
N VAL A 40 16.04 0.14 -3.99
CA VAL A 40 15.04 -0.35 -4.94
C VAL A 40 13.76 0.44 -4.75
N THR A 41 13.18 0.98 -5.82
CA THR A 41 11.87 1.64 -5.76
C THR A 41 10.84 0.84 -6.53
N GLU A 42 9.58 0.97 -6.13
CA GLU A 42 8.47 0.38 -6.87
C GLU A 42 8.38 0.84 -8.32
N SER A 43 7.62 0.09 -9.12
CA SER A 43 7.39 0.39 -10.52
C SER A 43 6.42 1.57 -10.70
N ARG A 44 6.49 2.22 -11.87
CA ARG A 44 5.51 3.26 -12.27
C ARG A 44 4.06 2.79 -12.21
N ASN A 45 3.82 1.50 -12.40
CA ASN A 45 2.47 0.92 -12.40
C ASN A 45 1.98 0.52 -11.01
N ALA A 46 2.83 0.63 -9.97
CA ALA A 46 2.45 0.38 -8.58
C ALA A 46 1.85 1.65 -7.95
N SER A 47 2.65 2.72 -7.95
CA SER A 47 2.27 4.02 -7.38
C SER A 47 3.24 5.12 -7.84
N ASP A 48 2.94 6.36 -7.45
CA ASP A 48 3.71 7.55 -7.81
C ASP A 48 5.04 7.70 -7.04
N ILE A 49 5.35 6.86 -6.05
CA ILE A 49 6.62 6.97 -5.28
C ILE A 49 7.86 6.81 -6.17
N HIS A 50 7.74 6.10 -7.30
CA HIS A 50 8.83 5.96 -8.27
C HIS A 50 9.38 7.31 -8.78
N VAL A 51 8.61 8.40 -8.73
CA VAL A 51 9.09 9.74 -9.16
C VAL A 51 10.19 10.29 -8.25
N LEU A 52 10.30 9.80 -7.01
CA LEU A 52 11.38 10.17 -6.09
C LEU A 52 12.72 9.54 -6.50
N ALA A 53 12.71 8.47 -7.31
CA ALA A 53 13.91 7.74 -7.71
C ALA A 53 14.89 8.61 -8.52
N LEU A 54 14.38 9.39 -9.47
CA LEU A 54 15.20 10.19 -10.38
C LEU A 54 16.05 11.26 -9.62
N PRO A 55 15.47 12.14 -8.79
CA PRO A 55 16.29 13.11 -8.05
C PRO A 55 17.25 12.42 -7.07
N LEU A 56 16.85 11.32 -6.41
CA LEU A 56 17.75 10.56 -5.53
C LEU A 56 18.98 10.03 -6.29
N ALA A 57 18.79 9.52 -7.51
CA ALA A 57 19.87 9.01 -8.34
C ALA A 57 20.79 10.12 -8.89
N TYR A 58 20.22 11.17 -9.47
CA TYR A 58 20.98 12.13 -10.28
C TYR A 58 21.38 13.41 -9.55
N ILE A 59 20.64 13.83 -8.53
CA ILE A 59 20.95 15.03 -7.74
C ILE A 59 21.75 14.63 -6.49
N TYR A 60 21.31 13.56 -5.81
CA TYR A 60 21.92 13.12 -4.55
C TYR A 60 22.85 11.90 -4.70
N ALA A 61 23.12 11.47 -5.93
CA ALA A 61 24.08 10.42 -6.26
C ALA A 61 23.88 9.10 -5.49
N ARG A 62 22.63 8.72 -5.20
CA ARG A 62 22.30 7.44 -4.56
C ARG A 62 22.26 6.32 -5.59
N ASN A 63 22.62 5.10 -5.20
CA ASN A 63 22.40 3.93 -6.05
C ASN A 63 20.92 3.59 -6.04
N VAL A 64 20.22 3.85 -7.16
CA VAL A 64 18.77 3.63 -7.26
C VAL A 64 18.44 2.69 -8.40
N LEU A 65 17.55 1.73 -8.15
CA LEU A 65 16.97 0.85 -9.14
C LEU A 65 15.44 0.93 -9.08
N VAL A 66 14.82 1.27 -10.20
CA VAL A 66 13.35 1.29 -10.33
C VAL A 66 12.89 -0.05 -10.88
N LEU A 67 11.96 -0.72 -10.19
CA LEU A 67 11.37 -1.96 -10.70
C LEU A 67 10.58 -1.68 -11.98
N SER A 68 10.67 -2.59 -12.96
CA SER A 68 9.90 -2.49 -14.21
C SER A 68 8.45 -2.95 -14.08
N THR A 69 8.14 -3.74 -13.05
CA THR A 69 6.84 -4.36 -12.81
C THR A 69 6.51 -4.36 -11.31
N PRO A 70 5.23 -4.21 -10.91
CA PRO A 70 4.82 -4.37 -9.52
C PRO A 70 4.86 -5.84 -9.07
N VAL A 71 5.04 -6.79 -9.98
CA VAL A 71 5.05 -8.24 -9.71
C VAL A 71 6.33 -8.86 -10.28
N PRO A 72 7.50 -8.56 -9.71
CA PRO A 72 8.76 -9.13 -10.18
C PRO A 72 8.78 -10.66 -10.01
N ASP A 73 9.43 -11.34 -10.96
CA ASP A 73 9.68 -12.78 -10.87
C ASP A 73 10.53 -13.09 -9.62
N LYS A 74 9.98 -13.86 -8.68
CA LYS A 74 10.61 -14.09 -7.36
C LYS A 74 11.96 -14.81 -7.46
N PRO A 75 12.12 -15.86 -8.30
CA PRO A 75 13.44 -16.47 -8.51
C PRO A 75 14.50 -15.52 -9.06
N THR A 76 14.15 -14.69 -10.04
CA THR A 76 15.06 -13.69 -10.61
C THR A 76 15.41 -12.62 -9.58
N PHE A 77 14.41 -12.13 -8.83
CA PHE A 77 14.64 -11.14 -7.78
C PHE A 77 15.50 -11.70 -6.65
N ALA A 78 15.34 -12.97 -6.27
CA ALA A 78 16.20 -13.63 -5.29
C ALA A 78 17.67 -13.65 -5.74
N GLN A 79 17.94 -13.99 -7.00
CA GLN A 79 19.30 -13.98 -7.56
C GLN A 79 19.88 -12.56 -7.56
N PHE A 80 19.06 -11.57 -7.90
CA PHE A 80 19.44 -10.17 -7.83
C PHE A 80 19.79 -9.75 -6.40
N LEU A 81 18.96 -10.08 -5.39
CA LEU A 81 19.26 -9.76 -4.00
C LEU A 81 20.54 -10.42 -3.51
N ALA A 82 20.75 -11.70 -3.85
CA ALA A 82 21.97 -12.42 -3.50
C ALA A 82 23.22 -11.72 -4.06
N TRP A 83 23.19 -11.28 -5.32
CA TRP A 83 24.27 -10.47 -5.90
C TRP A 83 24.38 -9.10 -5.22
N ALA A 84 23.28 -8.39 -5.01
CA ALA A 84 23.27 -7.05 -4.45
C ALA A 84 23.90 -7.02 -3.06
N HIS A 85 23.66 -8.04 -2.22
CA HIS A 85 24.28 -8.19 -0.91
C HIS A 85 25.80 -8.45 -0.94
N THR A 86 26.39 -8.82 -2.08
CA THR A 86 27.86 -8.90 -2.22
C THR A 86 28.50 -7.55 -2.53
N LYS A 87 27.70 -6.57 -2.97
CA LYS A 87 28.18 -5.29 -3.50
C LYS A 87 27.79 -4.10 -2.62
N TYR A 88 26.57 -4.09 -2.11
CA TYR A 88 26.00 -2.99 -1.37
C TYR A 88 25.92 -3.33 0.12
N ARG A 89 26.11 -2.32 0.96
CA ARG A 89 26.05 -2.47 2.42
C ARG A 89 24.63 -2.83 2.89
N ARG A 90 23.62 -2.18 2.32
CA ARG A 90 22.20 -2.48 2.55
C ARG A 90 21.47 -2.49 1.21
N VAL A 91 20.46 -3.35 1.11
CA VAL A 91 19.47 -3.31 0.02
C VAL A 91 18.16 -2.84 0.63
N LEU A 92 17.70 -1.67 0.20
CA LEU A 92 16.52 -1.01 0.71
C LEU A 92 15.41 -1.07 -0.33
N PHE A 93 14.16 -1.08 0.12
CA PHE A 93 12.99 -0.92 -0.72
C PHE A 93 12.19 0.31 -0.28
N LEU A 94 11.77 1.12 -1.26
CA LEU A 94 10.91 2.29 -1.09
C LEU A 94 9.60 2.06 -1.87
N GLY A 95 8.46 2.07 -1.17
CA GLY A 95 7.16 1.92 -1.80
C GLY A 95 5.99 2.39 -0.94
N GLY A 96 4.86 2.69 -1.60
CA GLY A 96 3.61 3.17 -0.98
C GLY A 96 2.46 2.17 -1.01
N GLY A 97 2.72 0.99 -1.56
CA GLY A 97 1.75 -0.10 -1.66
C GLY A 97 1.67 -0.69 -3.06
N GLY A 98 1.24 -1.94 -3.15
CA GLY A 98 0.89 -2.56 -4.43
C GLY A 98 2.06 -3.15 -5.23
N THR A 99 3.23 -3.32 -4.59
CA THR A 99 4.32 -4.12 -5.15
C THR A 99 4.38 -5.48 -4.44
N ASP A 100 4.23 -6.56 -5.20
CA ASP A 100 4.33 -7.92 -4.70
C ASP A 100 5.80 -8.31 -4.56
N LEU A 101 6.37 -8.05 -3.38
CA LEU A 101 7.79 -8.28 -3.08
C LEU A 101 8.03 -9.21 -1.90
N LEU A 102 7.02 -9.75 -1.24
CA LEU A 102 7.24 -10.72 -0.17
C LEU A 102 7.60 -12.09 -0.76
N SER A 103 8.52 -12.81 -0.11
CA SER A 103 8.89 -14.20 -0.42
C SER A 103 9.53 -14.83 0.83
N SER A 104 9.58 -16.15 0.90
CA SER A 104 10.38 -16.84 1.93
C SER A 104 11.89 -16.80 1.70
N ARG A 105 12.30 -16.37 0.51
CA ARG A 105 13.71 -16.34 0.08
C ARG A 105 14.49 -15.15 0.64
N TRP A 106 13.81 -14.17 1.25
CA TRP A 106 14.37 -13.02 1.91
C TRP A 106 13.44 -12.58 3.05
N SER A 107 13.93 -11.76 3.97
CA SER A 107 13.08 -11.09 4.96
C SER A 107 13.00 -9.59 4.69
N VAL A 108 11.98 -8.98 5.30
CA VAL A 108 11.70 -7.56 5.18
C VAL A 108 11.65 -6.97 6.58
N GLU A 109 12.44 -5.92 6.82
CA GLU A 109 12.40 -5.14 8.06
C GLU A 109 11.96 -3.71 7.78
N PRO A 110 10.88 -3.21 8.41
CA PRO A 110 10.49 -1.81 8.26
C PRO A 110 11.45 -0.90 9.02
N LEU A 111 12.08 0.04 8.31
CA LEU A 111 13.03 0.99 8.90
C LEU A 111 12.36 2.33 9.23
N ALA A 112 11.61 2.88 8.28
CA ALA A 112 11.03 4.21 8.39
C ALA A 112 9.80 4.34 7.49
N SER A 113 9.09 5.45 7.66
CA SER A 113 7.99 5.87 6.79
C SER A 113 7.88 7.39 6.82
N ASP A 114 7.42 8.01 5.74
CA ASP A 114 7.06 9.42 5.72
C ASP A 114 5.74 9.61 4.99
N ARG A 115 4.98 10.61 5.44
CA ARG A 115 3.74 11.06 4.81
C ARG A 115 3.77 12.57 4.71
N PHE A 116 3.54 13.09 3.51
CA PHE A 116 3.44 14.52 3.28
C PHE A 116 2.65 14.83 2.02
N GLN A 117 2.21 16.07 1.91
CA GLN A 117 1.53 16.56 0.72
C GLN A 117 2.34 17.69 0.10
N VAL A 118 2.27 17.78 -1.22
CA VAL A 118 2.81 18.88 -2.00
C VAL A 118 1.75 19.41 -2.96
N PRO A 119 1.77 20.71 -3.29
CA PRO A 119 0.83 21.28 -4.24
C PRO A 119 1.11 20.75 -5.65
N GLU A 120 0.08 20.25 -6.33
CA GLU A 120 0.11 19.81 -7.73
C GLU A 120 -1.07 20.43 -8.49
N TYR A 121 -0.86 20.90 -9.71
CA TYR A 121 -1.99 21.38 -10.52
C TYR A 121 -2.99 20.27 -10.83
N ASP A 122 -4.31 20.57 -10.82
CA ASP A 122 -5.24 19.64 -11.46
C ASP A 122 -4.92 19.51 -12.95
N SER A 123 -4.90 18.26 -13.44
CA SER A 123 -4.51 17.93 -14.81
C SER A 123 -5.69 17.33 -15.59
N PRO A 124 -6.72 18.12 -15.94
CA PRO A 124 -7.82 17.63 -16.77
C PRO A 124 -7.35 17.41 -18.22
N SER A 125 -7.89 16.38 -18.89
CA SER A 125 -7.43 15.98 -20.23
C SER A 125 -7.75 17.00 -21.33
N ASN A 126 -8.79 17.83 -21.17
CA ASN A 126 -9.27 18.77 -22.18
C ASN A 126 -9.75 20.11 -21.57
N ALA A 127 -9.12 20.57 -20.49
CA ALA A 127 -9.44 21.86 -19.87
C ALA A 127 -8.18 22.51 -19.28
N TYR A 128 -8.28 23.79 -18.93
CA TYR A 128 -7.25 24.43 -18.10
C TYR A 128 -7.31 23.87 -16.67
N PRO A 129 -6.19 23.83 -15.95
CA PRO A 129 -6.20 23.63 -14.52
C PRO A 129 -7.12 24.66 -13.85
N ARG A 130 -7.98 24.19 -12.95
CA ARG A 130 -8.97 24.97 -12.21
C ARG A 130 -8.57 25.18 -10.76
N PHE A 131 -7.77 24.28 -10.18
CA PHE A 131 -7.41 24.32 -8.77
C PHE A 131 -6.08 23.62 -8.49
N VAL A 132 -5.54 23.89 -7.30
CA VAL A 132 -4.35 23.20 -6.77
C VAL A 132 -4.81 22.00 -5.96
N ARG A 133 -4.35 20.81 -6.35
CA ARG A 133 -4.48 19.56 -5.60
C ARG A 133 -3.36 19.48 -4.56
N GLN A 134 -3.62 18.76 -3.48
CA GLN A 134 -2.58 18.33 -2.55
C GLN A 134 -2.22 16.90 -2.90
N LYS A 135 -1.13 16.73 -3.63
CA LYS A 135 -0.61 15.41 -3.97
C LYS A 135 0.00 14.80 -2.72
N GLU A 136 -0.52 13.66 -2.31
CA GLU A 136 0.00 12.91 -1.19
C GLU A 136 1.14 11.98 -1.62
N PHE A 137 2.21 12.01 -0.84
CA PHE A 137 3.25 10.99 -0.79
C PHE A 137 3.13 10.28 0.54
N ASP A 138 2.96 8.96 0.49
CA ASP A 138 2.96 8.09 1.65
C ASP A 138 3.75 6.84 1.28
N TYR A 139 4.85 6.60 1.98
CA TYR A 139 5.73 5.47 1.70
C TYR A 139 6.40 4.91 2.95
N GLY A 140 6.77 3.64 2.87
CA GLY A 140 7.67 2.97 3.79
C GLY A 140 9.07 2.77 3.18
N ILE A 141 10.07 2.69 4.05
CA ILE A 141 11.43 2.25 3.73
C ILE A 141 11.66 0.93 4.46
N TYR A 142 12.08 -0.08 3.71
CA TYR A 142 12.27 -1.43 4.21
C TYR A 142 13.68 -1.93 3.90
N ALA A 143 14.32 -2.64 4.82
CA ALA A 143 15.50 -3.43 4.49
C ALA A 143 15.05 -4.76 3.89
N LEU A 144 15.60 -5.10 2.74
CA LEU A 144 15.54 -6.45 2.17
C LEU A 144 16.76 -7.20 2.68
N GLU A 145 16.53 -8.24 3.48
CA GLU A 145 17.58 -8.99 4.18
C GLU A 145 17.57 -10.46 3.74
N PRO A 146 18.67 -11.20 3.94
CA PRO A 146 18.65 -12.65 3.86
C PRO A 146 17.53 -13.26 4.72
N PRO A 147 16.99 -14.43 4.34
CA PRO A 147 15.83 -15.02 5.00
C PRO A 147 16.12 -15.32 6.49
N ARG A 148 15.15 -15.01 7.36
CA ARG A 148 15.26 -15.26 8.81
C ARG A 148 14.99 -16.74 9.11
N ALA A 149 15.93 -17.38 9.79
CA ALA A 149 15.83 -18.80 10.15
C ALA A 149 14.70 -19.11 11.15
N ASN A 150 14.36 -18.17 12.05
CA ASN A 150 13.38 -18.35 13.11
C ASN A 150 12.31 -17.26 13.05
N ALA A 151 11.51 -17.26 12.00
CA ALA A 151 10.35 -16.40 11.92
C ALA A 151 9.32 -16.76 13.02
N PRO A 152 8.75 -15.79 13.75
CA PRO A 152 7.70 -16.07 14.72
C PRO A 152 6.49 -16.72 14.04
N SER A 153 5.87 -17.66 14.75
CA SER A 153 4.64 -18.32 14.27
C SER A 153 3.45 -17.36 14.34
N GLY A 154 2.64 -17.34 13.28
CA GLY A 154 1.47 -16.48 13.20
C GLY A 154 1.73 -15.21 12.39
N PHE A 155 0.68 -14.42 12.22
CA PHE A 155 0.72 -13.19 11.44
C PHE A 155 -0.08 -12.11 12.17
N ASP A 156 0.47 -10.89 12.21
CA ASP A 156 -0.16 -9.73 12.82
C ASP A 156 0.26 -8.49 12.03
N LEU A 157 -0.69 -7.89 11.35
CA LEU A 157 -0.50 -6.72 10.50
C LEU A 157 -1.48 -5.64 10.92
N ASP A 158 -0.94 -4.51 11.34
CA ASP A 158 -1.64 -3.22 11.40
C ASP A 158 -1.71 -2.65 9.97
N VAL A 159 -2.93 -2.46 9.47
CA VAL A 159 -3.21 -1.96 8.12
C VAL A 159 -3.29 -0.45 8.17
N GLY A 160 -2.55 0.21 7.28
CA GLY A 160 -2.34 1.66 7.34
C GLY A 160 -1.06 2.06 8.09
N VAL A 161 -0.28 1.12 8.64
CA VAL A 161 1.05 1.38 9.22
C VAL A 161 2.08 0.42 8.66
N ARG A 162 3.01 0.94 7.84
CA ARG A 162 4.15 0.18 7.28
C ARG A 162 3.72 -1.13 6.60
N ASP A 163 2.52 -1.13 6.02
CA ASP A 163 1.86 -2.28 5.41
C ASP A 163 2.12 -2.39 3.90
N ASP A 164 2.95 -1.52 3.33
CA ASP A 164 3.09 -1.29 1.88
C ASP A 164 3.44 -2.56 1.09
N LEU A 165 4.20 -3.48 1.70
CA LEU A 165 4.57 -4.76 1.11
C LEU A 165 3.54 -5.87 1.31
N HIS A 166 2.63 -5.70 2.26
CA HIS A 166 1.59 -6.67 2.60
C HIS A 166 0.27 -6.42 1.88
N VAL A 167 -0.01 -5.19 1.44
CA VAL A 167 -1.33 -4.84 0.90
C VAL A 167 -1.30 -4.56 -0.60
N LEU A 168 -2.30 -5.09 -1.30
CA LEU A 168 -2.51 -4.86 -2.74
C LEU A 168 -4.00 -4.59 -3.01
N ARG A 169 -4.27 -3.65 -3.94
CA ARG A 169 -5.62 -3.17 -4.28
C ARG A 169 -6.40 -2.62 -3.08
N PHE A 170 -5.74 -1.87 -2.22
CA PHE A 170 -6.37 -1.00 -1.25
C PHE A 170 -6.30 0.46 -1.72
N HIS A 171 -7.08 1.34 -1.12
CA HIS A 171 -6.85 2.78 -1.23
C HIS A 171 -5.68 3.23 -0.34
N ALA A 172 -5.36 4.52 -0.36
CA ALA A 172 -4.30 5.12 0.45
C ALA A 172 -4.53 4.92 1.96
N LYS A 173 -3.47 5.09 2.76
CA LYS A 173 -3.51 4.99 4.22
C LYS A 173 -4.34 6.15 4.79
N GLU A 174 -5.23 5.85 5.70
CA GLU A 174 -6.06 6.84 6.37
C GLU A 174 -6.06 6.57 7.88
N GLU A 175 -6.41 7.62 8.64
CA GLU A 175 -6.55 7.54 10.08
C GLU A 175 -7.90 8.17 10.47
N SER A 176 -8.64 7.49 11.33
CA SER A 176 -9.92 7.98 11.84
C SER A 176 -10.26 7.27 13.14
N GLN A 177 -10.82 8.00 14.10
CA GLN A 177 -11.25 7.44 15.39
C GLN A 177 -10.12 6.75 16.17
N GLY A 178 -8.86 7.17 15.98
CA GLY A 178 -7.70 6.54 16.61
C GLY A 178 -7.24 5.22 15.98
N HIS A 179 -7.78 4.88 14.81
CA HIS A 179 -7.44 3.70 14.03
C HIS A 179 -6.75 4.08 12.74
N THR A 180 -5.70 3.36 12.40
CA THR A 180 -5.09 3.36 11.06
C THR A 180 -5.80 2.33 10.22
N PHE A 181 -6.06 2.68 8.96
CA PHE A 181 -6.78 1.76 8.09
C PHE A 181 -6.48 2.04 6.62
N ARG A 182 -6.92 1.11 5.78
CA ARG A 182 -7.12 1.35 4.36
C ARG A 182 -8.51 0.91 3.95
N TRP A 183 -9.13 1.68 3.05
CA TRP A 183 -10.36 1.22 2.39
C TRP A 183 -10.06 0.09 1.42
N SER A 184 -10.79 -1.03 1.56
CA SER A 184 -10.80 -2.09 0.56
C SER A 184 -11.48 -1.63 -0.73
N ARG A 185 -11.19 -2.33 -1.82
CA ARG A 185 -11.87 -2.21 -3.13
C ARG A 185 -12.83 -3.39 -3.30
N ASP A 186 -13.36 -3.54 -4.51
CA ASP A 186 -14.13 -4.71 -4.94
C ASP A 186 -13.42 -6.03 -4.62
N ARG A 187 -12.10 -6.03 -4.82
CA ARG A 187 -11.20 -7.11 -4.46
C ARG A 187 -9.88 -6.55 -3.96
N SER A 188 -9.53 -6.89 -2.72
CA SER A 188 -8.30 -6.47 -2.05
C SER A 188 -7.55 -7.68 -1.51
N TYR A 189 -6.23 -7.53 -1.35
CA TYR A 189 -5.36 -8.64 -0.98
C TYR A 189 -4.40 -8.27 0.14
N VAL A 190 -4.27 -9.17 1.11
CA VAL A 190 -3.24 -9.12 2.14
C VAL A 190 -2.32 -10.33 1.96
N SER A 191 -1.03 -10.07 1.76
CA SER A 191 0.01 -11.07 1.66
C SER A 191 0.43 -11.51 3.07
N ILE A 192 0.08 -12.75 3.39
CA ILE A 192 0.34 -13.39 4.67
C ILE A 192 1.70 -14.08 4.61
N VAL A 193 2.60 -13.69 5.51
CA VAL A 193 3.88 -14.37 5.74
C VAL A 193 3.76 -15.32 6.94
N HIS A 194 4.61 -16.34 6.97
CA HIS A 194 4.76 -17.26 8.12
C HIS A 194 3.48 -18.02 8.52
N LEU A 195 2.63 -18.38 7.55
CA LEU A 195 1.52 -19.29 7.80
C LEU A 195 2.05 -20.70 8.09
N THR A 196 1.54 -21.31 9.15
CA THR A 196 1.89 -22.67 9.58
C THR A 196 0.67 -23.60 9.50
N PRO A 197 0.88 -24.93 9.41
CA PRO A 197 -0.21 -25.89 9.50
C PRO A 197 -0.94 -25.89 10.84
N ALA A 198 -0.42 -25.19 11.86
CA ALA A 198 -1.05 -25.04 13.17
C ALA A 198 -2.10 -23.93 13.20
N ASN A 199 -2.07 -22.98 12.24
CA ASN A 199 -3.00 -21.86 12.25
C ASN A 199 -4.45 -22.30 11.95
N ARG A 200 -5.40 -21.74 12.70
CA ARG A 200 -6.80 -22.11 12.74
C ARG A 200 -7.76 -20.95 12.56
N THR A 201 -7.33 -19.70 12.69
CA THR A 201 -8.24 -18.56 12.56
C THR A 201 -7.61 -17.41 11.79
N VAL A 202 -8.45 -16.70 11.02
CA VAL A 202 -8.15 -15.35 10.55
C VAL A 202 -9.09 -14.40 11.28
N THR A 203 -8.55 -13.35 11.89
CA THR A 203 -9.35 -12.26 12.44
C THR A 203 -9.02 -10.96 11.72
N ILE A 204 -10.06 -10.23 11.31
CA ILE A 204 -9.94 -8.96 10.59
C ILE A 204 -10.75 -7.91 11.32
N TRP A 205 -10.12 -6.78 11.65
CA TRP A 205 -10.79 -5.63 12.24
C TRP A 205 -11.30 -4.73 11.12
N MET A 206 -12.62 -4.58 11.03
CA MET A 206 -13.26 -3.85 9.94
C MET A 206 -14.35 -2.92 10.44
N ASN A 207 -14.57 -1.84 9.68
CA ASN A 207 -15.69 -0.92 9.85
C ASN A 207 -16.37 -0.69 8.49
N ASN A 208 -17.70 -0.62 8.45
CA ASN A 208 -18.44 -0.35 7.23
C ASN A 208 -18.27 1.09 6.71
N GLY A 209 -17.73 1.98 7.55
CA GLY A 209 -17.35 3.35 7.24
C GLY A 209 -18.53 4.29 7.00
N GLY A 210 -19.60 4.14 7.77
CA GLY A 210 -20.79 4.98 7.67
C GLY A 210 -21.62 4.68 6.41
N ARG A 211 -21.46 3.49 5.84
CA ARG A 211 -22.21 3.04 4.67
C ARG A 211 -23.72 3.16 4.93
N PRO A 212 -24.48 3.89 4.09
CA PRO A 212 -25.91 4.10 4.32
C PRO A 212 -26.73 2.85 3.97
N ALA A 213 -27.92 2.73 4.57
CA ALA A 213 -28.78 1.55 4.41
C ALA A 213 -29.31 1.33 2.98
N ASN A 214 -29.31 2.37 2.13
CA ASN A 214 -29.71 2.28 0.73
C ASN A 214 -28.57 1.80 -0.20
N ALA A 215 -27.33 1.69 0.30
CA ALA A 215 -26.23 1.08 -0.43
C ALA A 215 -26.25 -0.46 -0.30
N SER A 216 -25.53 -1.16 -1.18
CA SER A 216 -25.35 -2.61 -1.06
C SER A 216 -24.76 -2.96 0.31
N PRO A 217 -25.22 -4.01 1.00
CA PRO A 217 -24.70 -4.33 2.33
C PRO A 217 -23.20 -4.65 2.32
N ALA A 218 -22.52 -4.33 3.42
CA ALA A 218 -21.07 -4.53 3.59
C ALA A 218 -20.72 -5.99 3.91
N THR A 219 -21.11 -6.93 3.04
CA THR A 219 -20.79 -8.35 3.18
C THR A 219 -19.43 -8.64 2.57
N VAL A 220 -18.44 -9.00 3.39
CA VAL A 220 -17.08 -9.31 2.96
C VAL A 220 -16.89 -10.82 2.88
N ARG A 221 -16.55 -11.35 1.71
CA ARG A 221 -16.11 -12.76 1.58
C ARG A 221 -14.61 -12.83 1.80
N ILE A 222 -14.20 -13.77 2.64
CA ILE A 222 -12.81 -13.93 3.06
C ILE A 222 -12.29 -15.25 2.48
N LEU A 223 -11.26 -15.17 1.65
CA LEU A 223 -10.65 -16.33 1.02
C LEU A 223 -9.16 -16.40 1.35
N LEU A 224 -8.65 -17.60 1.61
CA LEU A 224 -7.22 -17.85 1.78
C LEU A 224 -6.73 -18.72 0.62
N ASP A 225 -5.83 -18.17 -0.19
CA ASP A 225 -5.31 -18.79 -1.40
C ASP A 225 -6.42 -19.38 -2.30
N GLY A 226 -7.46 -18.57 -2.52
CA GLY A 226 -8.64 -18.93 -3.33
C GLY A 226 -9.69 -19.80 -2.62
N HIS A 227 -9.42 -20.32 -1.42
CA HIS A 227 -10.39 -21.11 -0.66
C HIS A 227 -11.26 -20.20 0.21
N LEU A 228 -12.58 -20.25 0.01
CA LEU A 228 -13.53 -19.49 0.84
C LEU A 228 -13.49 -20.00 2.29
N LEU A 229 -13.12 -19.12 3.22
CA LEU A 229 -13.14 -19.40 4.66
C LEU A 229 -14.50 -19.04 5.27
N GLY A 230 -15.14 -17.98 4.77
CA GLY A 230 -16.42 -17.51 5.26
C GLY A 230 -16.81 -16.14 4.70
N ALA A 231 -17.87 -15.58 5.25
CA ALA A 231 -18.31 -14.22 4.97
C ALA A 231 -18.68 -13.49 6.27
N ALA A 232 -18.37 -12.20 6.33
CA ALA A 232 -18.67 -11.32 7.44
C ALA A 232 -19.63 -10.22 6.99
N PHE A 233 -20.67 -9.94 7.78
CA PHE A 233 -21.50 -8.75 7.60
C PHE A 233 -20.92 -7.62 8.45
N VAL A 234 -20.25 -6.67 7.80
CA VAL A 234 -19.54 -5.60 8.50
C VAL A 234 -20.52 -4.50 8.90
N THR A 235 -20.48 -4.14 10.18
CA THR A 235 -21.33 -3.13 10.80
C THR A 235 -20.55 -1.85 11.04
N ASP A 236 -21.24 -0.82 11.53
CA ASP A 236 -20.60 0.44 11.90
C ASP A 236 -19.72 0.26 13.16
N GLY A 237 -18.59 0.97 13.18
CA GLY A 237 -17.53 0.82 14.17
C GLY A 237 -16.52 -0.28 13.82
N TYR A 238 -15.33 -0.22 14.42
CA TYR A 238 -14.30 -1.24 14.25
C TYR A 238 -14.58 -2.45 15.12
N HIS A 239 -14.93 -3.57 14.48
CA HIS A 239 -15.18 -4.85 15.16
C HIS A 239 -14.28 -5.94 14.61
N ALA A 240 -13.96 -6.92 15.45
CA ALA A 240 -13.23 -8.12 15.07
C ALA A 240 -14.17 -9.13 14.39
N TYR A 241 -13.83 -9.55 13.17
CA TYR A 241 -14.53 -10.60 12.43
C TYR A 241 -13.60 -11.79 12.26
N THR A 242 -13.94 -12.91 12.93
CA THR A 242 -13.13 -14.13 12.93
C THR A 242 -13.77 -15.21 12.06
N VAL A 243 -12.95 -15.84 11.21
CA VAL A 243 -13.34 -17.02 10.43
C VAL A 243 -12.33 -18.15 10.66
N SER A 244 -12.81 -19.39 10.66
CA SER A 244 -11.97 -20.57 10.84
C SER A 244 -11.19 -20.90 9.56
N ILE A 245 -9.94 -21.28 9.72
CA ILE A 245 -9.08 -21.88 8.68
C ILE A 245 -9.17 -23.39 8.83
N PRO A 246 -9.77 -24.12 7.86
CA PRO A 246 -9.77 -25.58 7.91
C PRO A 246 -8.33 -26.13 7.92
N PRO A 247 -8.02 -27.19 8.71
CA PRO A 247 -6.66 -27.74 8.80
C PRO A 247 -6.05 -28.12 7.45
N ALA A 248 -6.86 -28.62 6.52
CA ALA A 248 -6.43 -28.94 5.16
C ALA A 248 -6.00 -27.70 4.37
N VAL A 249 -6.73 -26.58 4.52
CA VAL A 249 -6.39 -25.30 3.88
C VAL A 249 -5.10 -24.72 4.49
N ALA A 250 -4.98 -24.72 5.82
CA ALA A 250 -3.77 -24.27 6.50
C ALA A 250 -2.53 -25.08 6.06
N SER A 251 -2.66 -26.41 5.98
CA SER A 251 -1.58 -27.29 5.57
C SER A 251 -1.18 -27.08 4.11
N ALA A 252 -2.16 -26.95 3.20
CA ALA A 252 -1.90 -26.70 1.79
C ALA A 252 -1.22 -25.35 1.56
N ALA A 253 -1.71 -24.29 2.22
CA ALA A 253 -1.16 -22.96 2.13
C ALA A 253 0.28 -22.90 2.70
N ALA A 254 0.54 -23.52 3.85
CA ALA A 254 1.87 -23.59 4.44
C ALA A 254 2.86 -24.43 3.60
N ALA A 255 2.39 -25.45 2.89
CA ALA A 255 3.25 -26.33 2.07
C ALA A 255 3.91 -25.62 0.88
N THR A 256 3.36 -24.48 0.45
CA THR A 256 3.97 -23.66 -0.62
C THR A 256 5.32 -23.09 -0.20
N GLY A 257 5.51 -22.86 1.10
CA GLY A 257 6.68 -22.18 1.64
C GLY A 257 6.84 -20.75 1.15
N GLU A 258 5.83 -20.14 0.52
CA GLU A 258 5.84 -18.75 0.05
C GLU A 258 4.69 -17.98 0.71
N PRO A 259 4.72 -16.63 0.72
CA PRO A 259 3.59 -15.86 1.23
C PRO A 259 2.30 -16.19 0.50
N VAL A 260 1.22 -16.38 1.24
CA VAL A 260 -0.10 -16.74 0.70
C VAL A 260 -1.04 -15.56 0.74
N ARG A 261 -2.03 -15.57 -0.14
CA ARG A 261 -2.92 -14.42 -0.34
C ARG A 261 -4.22 -14.58 0.45
N LEU A 262 -4.45 -13.69 1.41
CA LEU A 262 -5.78 -13.44 1.96
C LEU A 262 -6.52 -12.47 1.03
N THR A 263 -7.64 -12.88 0.47
CA THR A 263 -8.47 -12.08 -0.43
C THR A 263 -9.73 -11.63 0.28
N LEU A 264 -10.04 -10.33 0.18
CA LEU A 264 -11.29 -9.74 0.59
C LEU A 264 -12.09 -9.38 -0.66
N GLU A 265 -13.24 -10.00 -0.84
CA GLU A 265 -14.20 -9.60 -1.88
C GLU A 265 -15.32 -8.81 -1.21
N THR A 266 -15.47 -7.55 -1.61
CA THR A 266 -16.34 -6.59 -0.91
C THR A 266 -17.22 -5.83 -1.91
N PRO A 267 -18.55 -5.82 -1.74
CA PRO A 267 -19.41 -4.90 -2.49
C PRO A 267 -19.00 -3.45 -2.21
N THR A 268 -18.73 -2.66 -3.23
CA THR A 268 -18.36 -1.26 -3.06
C THR A 268 -19.58 -0.34 -3.03
N TRP A 269 -19.40 0.84 -2.45
CA TRP A 269 -20.33 1.96 -2.51
C TRP A 269 -19.55 3.26 -2.76
N ASN A 270 -20.25 4.30 -3.19
CA ASN A 270 -19.62 5.57 -3.54
C ASN A 270 -20.22 6.69 -2.70
N PRO A 271 -19.46 7.33 -1.80
CA PRO A 271 -19.99 8.36 -0.91
C PRO A 271 -20.58 9.57 -1.66
N GLN A 272 -19.96 10.01 -2.75
CA GLN A 272 -20.50 11.09 -3.58
C GLN A 272 -21.86 10.73 -4.18
N ARG A 273 -22.02 9.53 -4.74
CA ARG A 273 -23.30 9.09 -5.32
C ARG A 273 -24.37 8.82 -4.26
N ALA A 274 -23.99 8.24 -3.13
CA ALA A 274 -24.95 7.82 -2.11
C ALA A 274 -25.37 8.97 -1.17
N LEU A 275 -24.47 9.91 -0.89
CA LEU A 275 -24.64 10.95 0.13
C LEU A 275 -24.35 12.38 -0.36
N GLY A 276 -23.88 12.57 -1.61
CA GLY A 276 -23.42 13.87 -2.09
C GLY A 276 -22.10 14.34 -1.45
N ALA A 277 -21.35 13.44 -0.82
CA ALA A 277 -20.07 13.75 -0.19
C ALA A 277 -18.97 14.08 -1.22
N PRO A 278 -17.87 14.75 -0.83
CA PRO A 278 -16.77 15.04 -1.76
C PRO A 278 -15.99 13.82 -2.25
N ASP A 279 -16.01 12.71 -1.51
CA ASP A 279 -15.27 11.49 -1.84
C ASP A 279 -15.97 10.71 -2.97
N ASP A 280 -15.31 10.65 -4.13
CA ASP A 280 -15.80 10.05 -5.36
C ASP A 280 -15.30 8.61 -5.58
N ARG A 281 -14.59 8.03 -4.61
CA ARG A 281 -14.04 6.69 -4.71
C ARG A 281 -15.13 5.63 -4.54
N ASP A 282 -14.96 4.49 -5.22
CA ASP A 282 -15.69 3.28 -4.88
C ASP A 282 -14.98 2.57 -3.71
N LEU A 283 -15.65 2.57 -2.56
CA LEU A 283 -15.13 2.11 -1.27
C LEU A 283 -15.77 0.80 -0.85
N GLY A 284 -14.98 -0.14 -0.36
CA GLY A 284 -15.45 -1.36 0.29
C GLY A 284 -15.73 -1.12 1.78
N VAL A 285 -14.90 -1.73 2.62
CA VAL A 285 -14.88 -1.54 4.08
C VAL A 285 -13.54 -0.95 4.50
N MET A 286 -13.51 -0.29 5.65
CA MET A 286 -12.26 0.13 6.29
C MET A 286 -11.64 -1.11 6.95
N VAL A 287 -10.36 -1.39 6.68
CA VAL A 287 -9.62 -2.51 7.28
C VAL A 287 -8.48 -1.95 8.10
N ASP A 288 -8.47 -2.26 9.40
CA ASP A 288 -7.51 -1.73 10.39
C ASP A 288 -6.45 -2.74 10.80
N ARG A 289 -6.80 -4.02 10.97
CA ARG A 289 -5.84 -5.05 11.39
C ARG A 289 -6.19 -6.41 10.85
N VAL A 290 -5.18 -7.24 10.60
CA VAL A 290 -5.32 -8.64 10.21
C VAL A 290 -4.42 -9.49 11.09
N THR A 291 -5.00 -10.50 11.75
CA THR A 291 -4.24 -11.50 12.50
C THR A 291 -4.56 -12.91 12.05
N ILE A 292 -3.55 -13.79 12.13
CA ILE A 292 -3.69 -15.24 11.91
C ILE A 292 -3.03 -15.98 13.06
N GLN A 293 -3.80 -16.89 13.66
CA GLN A 293 -3.42 -17.69 14.82
C GLN A 293 -3.69 -19.16 14.58
#